data_AF-A0A3M1ZWT8-F1
#
_entry.id   AF-A0A3M1ZWT8-F1
#
_cell.length_a   1.000
_cell.length_b   1.000
_cell.length_c   1.000
_cell.angle_alpha   90.00
_cell.angle_beta   90.00
_cell.angle_gamma   90.00
#
_symmetry.space_group_name_H-M   'P 1'
#
loop_
_entity.id
_entity.type
_entity.pdbx_description
1 polymer ?
#
loop_
_entity_poly.entity_id
_entity_poly.type
_entity_poly.pdbx_seq_one_letter_code
_entity_poly.pdbx_strand_id
1 'polypeptide(L)'
;MTARGRGRTMAVELSRPARNVGRRLWLALRLVALTVAILWGVASTGYGVHQQRVGLAPEAIDCSYRADLLRDRIVAVLDKPRFHAPDADTTVLTTLLRETLAACAETAPPDVRERLERLAALHLEASATRMRTDAIRQEIIAHE
;
A
#
# COMPACT_ATOMS: atom_id res chain seq x y z
N MET A 1 -61.50 -73.33 -19.37
CA MET A 1 -61.64 -71.90 -19.75
C MET A 1 -60.46 -71.13 -19.18
N THR A 2 -59.46 -70.84 -20.02
CA THR A 2 -58.19 -70.18 -19.64
C THR A 2 -58.19 -68.75 -20.14
N ALA A 3 -58.20 -67.78 -19.23
CA ALA A 3 -58.17 -66.36 -19.56
C ALA A 3 -56.74 -65.82 -19.60
N ARG A 4 -56.44 -65.33 -20.80
CA ARG A 4 -55.33 -64.53 -21.32
C ARG A 4 -55.03 -63.27 -20.48
N GLY A 5 -53.75 -62.90 -20.38
CA GLY A 5 -53.35 -61.60 -19.82
C GLY A 5 -51.84 -61.30 -19.89
N ARG A 6 -51.22 -61.39 -21.08
CA ARG A 6 -49.82 -60.98 -21.30
C ARG A 6 -49.77 -59.46 -21.55
N GLY A 7 -49.65 -58.68 -20.46
CA GLY A 7 -49.38 -57.25 -20.52
C GLY A 7 -47.88 -56.98 -20.64
N ARG A 8 -47.40 -56.71 -21.86
CA ARG A 8 -46.13 -56.02 -22.08
C ARG A 8 -46.42 -54.53 -22.12
N THR A 9 -46.10 -53.81 -21.04
CA THR A 9 -46.02 -52.35 -21.06
C THR A 9 -44.55 -51.96 -21.06
N MET A 10 -44.14 -51.35 -22.17
CA MET A 10 -42.88 -50.63 -22.27
C MET A 10 -42.93 -49.45 -21.29
N ALA A 11 -42.14 -49.48 -20.24
CA ALA A 11 -41.84 -48.29 -19.47
C ALA A 11 -40.60 -47.65 -20.10
N VAL A 12 -40.86 -46.57 -20.84
CA VAL A 12 -39.87 -45.67 -21.42
C VAL A 12 -38.97 -45.14 -20.28
N GLU A 13 -37.66 -45.30 -20.45
CA GLU A 13 -36.63 -44.66 -19.64
C GLU A 13 -36.79 -43.14 -19.74
N LEU A 14 -37.39 -42.51 -18.73
CA LEU A 14 -37.63 -41.07 -18.73
C LEU A 14 -37.43 -40.52 -17.32
N SER A 15 -36.17 -40.29 -16.95
CA SER A 15 -35.75 -39.16 -16.09
C SER A 15 -34.27 -39.26 -15.67
N ARG A 16 -33.38 -38.65 -16.46
CA ARG A 16 -32.09 -38.14 -15.92
C ARG A 16 -32.08 -36.60 -15.97
N PRO A 17 -32.71 -35.89 -15.02
CA PRO A 17 -32.42 -34.46 -14.80
C PRO A 17 -31.42 -34.22 -13.66
N ALA A 18 -30.91 -35.26 -12.98
CA ALA A 18 -30.11 -35.10 -11.76
C ALA A 18 -28.72 -34.46 -11.97
N ARG A 19 -28.10 -34.64 -13.15
CA ARG A 19 -26.73 -34.11 -13.43
C ARG A 19 -26.67 -32.59 -13.59
N ASN A 20 -27.77 -31.93 -13.98
CA ASN A 20 -27.79 -30.49 -14.23
C ASN A 20 -27.97 -29.65 -12.96
N VAL A 21 -28.63 -30.20 -11.93
CA VAL A 21 -28.85 -29.51 -10.65
C VAL A 21 -27.53 -29.34 -9.90
N GLY A 22 -26.71 -30.40 -9.81
CA GLY A 22 -25.40 -30.33 -9.17
C GLY A 22 -24.44 -29.35 -9.86
N ARG A 23 -24.45 -29.28 -11.21
CA ARG A 23 -23.62 -28.35 -11.97
C ARG A 23 -24.03 -26.89 -11.76
N ARG A 24 -25.34 -26.61 -11.70
CA ARG A 24 -25.88 -25.26 -11.43
C ARG A 24 -25.58 -24.81 -10.00
N LEU A 25 -25.76 -25.70 -9.01
CA LEU A 25 -25.43 -25.42 -7.62
C LEU A 25 -23.94 -25.11 -7.45
N TRP A 26 -23.07 -25.91 -8.07
CA TRP A 26 -21.63 -25.70 -7.99
C TRP A 26 -21.18 -24.40 -8.67
N LEU A 27 -21.79 -24.04 -9.81
CA LEU A 27 -21.59 -22.73 -10.44
C LEU A 27 -22.05 -21.58 -9.54
N ALA A 28 -23.22 -21.69 -8.91
CA ALA A 28 -23.72 -20.69 -7.98
C ALA A 28 -22.78 -20.50 -6.78
N LEU A 29 -22.30 -21.61 -6.20
CA LEU A 29 -21.33 -21.56 -5.10
C LEU A 29 -20.01 -20.89 -5.51
N ARG A 30 -19.52 -21.16 -6.73
CA ARG A 30 -18.32 -20.48 -7.24
C ARG A 30 -18.53 -18.99 -7.45
N LEU A 31 -19.69 -18.58 -7.97
CA LEU A 31 -20.01 -17.17 -8.14
C LEU A 31 -20.10 -16.45 -6.79
N VAL A 32 -20.74 -17.08 -5.79
CA VAL A 32 -20.79 -16.54 -4.42
C VAL A 32 -19.41 -16.46 -3.79
N ALA A 33 -18.57 -17.49 -3.94
CA ALA A 33 -17.21 -17.46 -3.42
C ALA A 33 -16.37 -16.35 -4.08
N LEU A 34 -16.52 -16.16 -5.40
CA LEU A 34 -15.86 -15.10 -6.15
C LEU A 34 -16.30 -13.72 -5.66
N THR A 35 -17.61 -13.49 -5.48
CA THR A 35 -18.10 -12.18 -5.01
C THR A 35 -17.63 -11.89 -3.60
N VAL A 36 -17.64 -12.88 -2.71
CA VAL A 36 -17.09 -12.73 -1.35
C VAL A 36 -15.60 -12.39 -1.39
N ALA A 37 -14.81 -13.07 -2.23
CA ALA A 37 -13.38 -12.79 -2.37
C ALA A 37 -13.11 -11.36 -2.88
N ILE A 38 -13.89 -10.90 -3.87
CA ILE A 38 -13.79 -9.52 -4.39
C ILE A 38 -14.14 -8.51 -3.30
N LEU A 39 -15.27 -8.70 -2.61
CA LEU A 39 -15.70 -7.80 -1.54
C LEU A 39 -14.69 -7.73 -0.41
N TRP A 40 -14.09 -8.87 -0.05
CA TRP A 40 -13.00 -8.93 0.93
C TRP A 40 -11.77 -8.14 0.46
N GLY A 41 -11.36 -8.33 -0.80
CA GLY A 41 -10.26 -7.57 -1.40
C GLY A 41 -10.52 -6.06 -1.38
N VAL A 42 -11.72 -5.63 -1.76
CA VAL A 42 -12.11 -4.21 -1.73
C VAL A 42 -12.16 -3.66 -0.31
N ALA A 43 -12.69 -4.42 0.65
CA ALA A 43 -12.71 -4.00 2.05
C ALA A 43 -11.28 -3.84 2.60
N SER A 44 -10.41 -4.82 2.36
CA SER A 44 -9.01 -4.80 2.83
C SER A 44 -8.21 -3.62 2.27
N THR A 45 -8.37 -3.32 0.99
CA THR A 45 -7.74 -2.15 0.35
C THR A 45 -8.36 -0.85 0.85
N GLY A 46 -9.68 -0.82 1.07
CA GLY A 46 -10.39 0.30 1.69
C GLY A 46 -9.87 0.64 3.08
N TYR A 47 -9.63 -0.37 3.93
CA TYR A 47 -9.02 -0.17 5.26
C TYR A 47 -7.60 0.42 5.16
N GLY A 48 -6.78 -0.06 4.23
CA GLY A 48 -5.44 0.50 4.00
C GLY A 48 -5.46 1.96 3.54
N VAL A 49 -6.36 2.31 2.61
CA VAL A 49 -6.52 3.69 2.12
C VAL A 49 -7.14 4.60 3.18
N HIS A 50 -8.04 4.08 4.01
CA HIS A 50 -8.62 4.84 5.11
C HIS A 50 -7.56 5.19 6.16
N GLN A 51 -6.64 4.28 6.49
CA GLN A 51 -5.51 4.58 7.37
C GLN A 51 -4.59 5.68 6.82
N GLN A 52 -4.46 5.80 5.50
CA GLN A 52 -3.72 6.91 4.88
C GLN A 52 -4.46 8.25 4.96
N ARG A 53 -5.81 8.24 4.91
CA ARG A 53 -6.62 9.48 4.94
C ARG A 53 -6.85 10.04 6.34
N VAL A 54 -7.06 9.18 7.33
CA VAL A 54 -7.44 9.62 8.68
C VAL A 54 -6.22 9.78 9.60
N GLY A 55 -5.06 9.25 9.17
CA GLY A 55 -3.89 9.14 10.03
C GLY A 55 -4.07 8.03 11.06
N LEU A 56 -2.96 7.52 11.59
CA LEU A 56 -3.02 6.60 12.72
C LEU A 56 -3.37 7.40 13.98
N ALA A 57 -4.10 6.77 14.92
CA ALA A 57 -4.27 7.32 16.26
C ALA A 57 -2.88 7.64 16.86
N PRO A 58 -2.71 8.75 17.59
CA PRO A 58 -1.39 9.21 18.08
C PRO A 58 -0.63 8.14 18.87
N GLU A 59 -1.37 7.29 19.57
CA GLU A 59 -0.90 6.16 20.38
C GLU A 59 -0.45 4.93 19.56
N ALA A 60 -0.80 4.86 18.27
CA ALA A 60 -0.33 3.84 17.33
C ALA A 60 0.81 4.35 16.41
N ILE A 61 1.27 5.59 16.61
CA ILE A 61 2.39 6.15 15.84
C ILE A 61 3.69 5.66 16.49
N ASP A 62 4.30 4.64 15.88
CA ASP A 62 5.65 4.23 16.26
C ASP A 62 6.67 5.27 15.74
N CYS A 63 6.97 6.24 16.60
CA CYS A 63 7.94 7.30 16.32
C CYS A 63 9.37 6.77 16.16
N SER A 64 9.69 5.62 16.76
CA SER A 64 11.01 5.00 16.59
C SER A 64 11.17 4.45 15.17
N TYR A 65 10.17 3.71 14.69
CA TYR A 65 10.14 3.20 13.32
C TYR A 65 10.14 4.33 12.27
N ARG A 66 9.40 5.42 12.52
CA ARG A 66 9.38 6.58 11.62
C ARG A 66 10.73 7.29 11.53
N ALA A 67 11.46 7.39 12.65
CA ALA A 67 12.80 7.98 12.66
C ALA A 67 13.79 7.13 11.85
N ASP A 68 13.72 5.80 11.96
CA ASP A 68 14.57 4.89 11.16
C ASP A 68 14.23 4.96 9.67
N LEU A 69 12.94 4.97 9.32
CA LEU A 69 12.50 5.12 7.93
C LEU A 69 12.95 6.46 7.32
N LEU A 70 12.91 7.55 8.11
CA LEU A 70 13.43 8.85 7.71
C LEU A 70 14.93 8.83 7.49
N ARG A 71 15.69 8.19 8.38
CA ARG A 71 17.13 8.02 8.24
C ARG A 71 17.47 7.30 6.93
N ASP A 72 16.82 6.18 6.65
CA ASP A 72 17.05 5.40 5.43
C ASP A 72 16.75 6.23 4.18
N ARG A 73 15.68 7.04 4.23
CA ARG A 73 15.29 7.89 3.11
C ARG A 73 16.21 9.09 2.92
N ILE A 74 16.70 9.69 4.01
CA ILE A 74 17.74 10.73 3.96
C ILE A 74 19.01 10.14 3.33
N VAL A 75 19.46 8.97 3.77
CA VAL A 75 20.64 8.29 3.20
C VAL A 75 20.43 8.01 1.72
N ALA A 76 19.28 7.45 1.33
CA ALA A 76 18.97 7.19 -0.07
C ALA A 76 18.97 8.46 -0.94
N VAL A 77 18.46 9.58 -0.43
CA VAL A 77 18.48 10.87 -1.13
C VAL A 77 19.89 11.48 -1.16
N LEU A 78 20.72 11.20 -0.16
CA LEU A 78 22.12 11.63 -0.11
C LEU A 78 23.01 10.83 -1.07
N ASP A 79 22.76 9.54 -1.21
CA ASP A 79 23.55 8.60 -2.03
C ASP A 79 23.17 8.64 -3.52
N LYS A 80 21.99 9.17 -3.86
CA LYS A 80 21.58 9.31 -5.27
C LYS A 80 22.54 10.23 -6.05
N PRO A 81 23.05 9.79 -7.22
CA PRO A 81 23.92 10.61 -8.06
C PRO A 81 23.17 11.83 -8.60
N ARG A 82 23.83 12.99 -8.58
CA ARG A 82 23.29 14.34 -8.88
C ARG A 82 22.79 14.56 -10.33
N PHE A 83 22.76 13.50 -11.15
CA PHE A 83 22.38 13.57 -12.56
C PHE A 83 20.88 13.36 -12.80
N HIS A 84 20.13 12.97 -11.76
CA HIS A 84 18.67 12.87 -11.83
C HIS A 84 18.04 14.15 -11.28
N ALA A 85 17.04 14.67 -12.00
CA ALA A 85 16.45 15.99 -11.82
C ALA A 85 16.22 16.36 -10.34
N PRO A 86 16.63 17.57 -9.92
CA PRO A 86 16.34 18.05 -8.59
C PRO A 86 14.83 18.33 -8.45
N ASP A 87 14.34 18.23 -7.22
CA ASP A 87 13.13 18.88 -6.67
C ASP A 87 12.00 17.98 -6.16
N ALA A 88 11.68 16.85 -6.80
CA ALA A 88 10.55 16.04 -6.32
C ALA A 88 10.87 15.29 -5.01
N ASP A 89 12.01 14.60 -4.95
CA ASP A 89 12.36 13.76 -3.79
C ASP A 89 12.78 14.58 -2.56
N THR A 90 13.39 15.76 -2.77
CA THR A 90 13.84 16.64 -1.68
C THR A 90 12.68 17.37 -1.01
N THR A 91 11.69 17.84 -1.78
CA THR A 91 10.49 18.50 -1.24
C THR A 91 9.56 17.53 -0.51
N VAL A 92 9.44 16.31 -1.02
CA VAL A 92 8.73 15.23 -0.32
C VAL A 92 9.44 14.89 0.99
N LEU A 93 10.77 14.80 0.99
CA LEU A 93 11.53 14.51 2.21
C LEU A 93 11.40 15.61 3.27
N THR A 94 11.49 16.89 2.90
CA THR A 94 11.33 18.00 3.85
C THR A 94 9.92 18.05 4.45
N THR A 95 8.90 17.76 3.64
CA THR A 95 7.50 17.71 4.08
C THR A 95 7.30 16.55 5.06
N LEU A 96 7.80 15.37 4.72
CA LEU A 96 7.70 14.18 5.56
C LEU A 96 8.45 14.37 6.89
N LEU A 97 9.62 15.02 6.86
CA LEU A 97 10.39 15.36 8.05
C LEU A 97 9.61 16.35 8.95
N ARG A 98 8.98 17.37 8.37
CA ARG A 98 8.12 18.30 9.12
C ARG A 98 6.90 17.60 9.73
N GLU A 99 6.23 16.74 8.98
CA GLU A 99 5.06 15.99 9.46
C GLU A 99 5.44 15.02 10.58
N THR A 100 6.57 14.33 10.46
CA THR A 100 7.05 13.45 11.54
C THR A 100 7.47 14.21 12.79
N LEU A 101 8.14 15.36 12.67
CA LEU A 101 8.46 16.20 13.82
C LEU A 101 7.18 16.67 14.51
N ALA A 102 6.16 17.08 13.76
CA ALA A 102 4.88 17.47 14.32
C ALA A 102 4.15 16.30 15.00
N ALA A 103 4.13 15.13 14.35
CA ALA A 103 3.46 13.94 14.88
C ALA A 103 4.15 13.33 16.10
N CYS A 104 5.48 13.48 16.22
CA CYS A 104 6.30 12.88 17.28
C CYS A 104 6.75 13.88 18.36
N ALA A 105 6.37 15.16 18.27
CA ALA A 105 6.77 16.19 19.25
C ALA A 105 6.30 15.87 20.68
N GLU A 106 5.09 15.33 20.81
CA GLU A 106 4.44 15.10 22.11
C GLU A 106 4.45 13.63 22.55
N THR A 107 4.58 12.69 21.60
CA THR A 107 4.42 11.25 21.84
C THR A 107 5.73 10.48 21.88
N ALA A 108 6.80 11.00 21.29
CA ALA A 108 8.06 10.28 21.22
C ALA A 108 8.88 10.40 22.52
N PRO A 109 9.62 9.34 22.89
CA PRO A 109 10.56 9.41 23.98
C PRO A 109 11.70 10.41 23.65
N PRO A 110 12.34 11.01 24.67
CA PRO A 110 13.24 12.15 24.51
C PRO A 110 14.47 11.85 23.63
N ASP A 111 14.94 10.60 23.64
CA ASP A 111 16.05 10.12 22.81
C ASP A 111 15.70 10.09 21.32
N VAL A 112 14.46 9.69 20.97
CA VAL A 112 13.97 9.69 19.58
C VAL A 112 13.78 11.12 19.09
N ARG A 113 13.32 12.03 19.95
CA ARG A 113 13.23 13.46 19.62
C ARG A 113 14.59 14.07 19.31
N GLU A 114 15.59 13.85 20.15
CA GLU A 114 16.95 14.37 19.92
C GLU A 114 17.52 13.85 18.58
N ARG A 115 17.28 12.57 18.26
CA ARG A 115 17.68 11.99 16.97
C ARG A 115 16.98 12.65 15.79
N LEU A 116 15.68 12.89 15.87
CA LEU A 116 14.91 13.55 14.81
C LEU A 116 15.37 15.00 14.59
N GLU A 117 15.63 15.75 15.67
CA GLU A 117 16.17 17.11 15.60
C GLU A 117 17.56 17.12 14.95
N ARG A 118 18.43 16.16 15.31
CA ARG A 118 19.76 16.02 14.70
C ARG A 118 19.67 15.69 13.21
N LEU A 119 18.76 14.79 12.82
CA LEU A 119 18.51 14.47 11.40
C LEU A 119 18.01 15.68 10.62
N ALA A 120 17.14 16.50 11.22
CA ALA A 120 16.65 17.74 10.62
C ALA A 120 17.79 18.73 10.34
N ALA A 121 18.69 18.91 11.33
CA ALA A 121 19.85 19.80 11.20
C ALA A 121 20.80 19.33 10.09
N LEU A 122 21.12 18.04 10.04
CA LEU A 122 21.98 17.46 9.00
C LEU A 122 21.37 17.63 7.60
N HIS A 123 20.05 17.49 7.46
CA HIS A 123 19.38 17.69 6.18
C HIS A 123 19.42 19.15 5.71
N LEU A 124 19.24 20.11 6.63
CA LEU A 124 19.37 21.54 6.34
C LEU A 124 20.80 21.90 5.89
N GLU A 125 21.81 21.37 6.56
CA GLU A 125 23.21 21.61 6.18
C GLU A 125 23.55 20.99 4.82
N ALA A 126 23.11 19.76 4.58
CA ALA A 126 23.31 19.08 3.29
C ALA A 126 22.60 19.80 2.14
N SER A 127 21.37 20.29 2.35
CA SER A 127 20.63 21.04 1.33
C SER A 127 21.27 22.40 1.04
N ALA A 128 21.73 23.13 2.06
CA ALA A 128 22.46 24.39 1.87
C ALA A 128 23.76 24.18 1.08
N THR A 129 24.50 23.11 1.36
CA THR A 129 25.73 22.76 0.63
C THR A 129 25.46 22.41 -0.83
N ARG A 130 24.35 21.71 -1.11
CA ARG A 130 23.91 21.41 -2.48
C ARG A 130 23.58 22.69 -3.26
N MET A 131 22.78 23.59 -2.68
CA MET A 131 22.43 24.87 -3.31
C MET A 131 23.68 25.68 -3.67
N ARG A 132 24.66 25.75 -2.77
CA ARG A 132 25.94 26.43 -3.05
C ARG A 132 26.71 25.80 -4.22
N THR A 133 26.73 24.46 -4.29
CA THR A 133 27.45 23.77 -5.36
C THR A 133 26.75 23.95 -6.72
N ASP A 134 25.42 23.94 -6.74
CA ASP A 134 24.65 24.13 -7.96
C ASP A 134 24.77 25.57 -8.47
N ALA A 135 24.79 26.57 -7.57
CA ALA A 135 25.06 27.96 -7.91
C ALA A 135 26.44 28.14 -8.58
N ILE A 136 27.49 27.57 -7.98
CA ILE A 136 28.85 27.61 -8.56
C ILE A 136 28.88 26.95 -9.95
N ARG A 137 28.16 25.83 -10.12
CA ARG A 137 28.10 25.13 -11.40
C ARG A 137 27.39 25.95 -12.47
N GLN A 138 26.31 26.64 -12.11
CA GLN A 138 25.61 27.56 -13.00
C GLN A 138 26.51 28.73 -13.41
N GLU A 139 27.30 29.27 -12.48
CA GLU A 139 28.30 30.31 -12.79
C GLU A 139 29.36 29.81 -13.79
N ILE A 140 29.88 28.60 -13.61
CA ILE A 140 30.86 28.02 -14.55
C ILE A 140 30.26 27.85 -15.95
N ILE A 141 29.04 27.30 -16.06
CA ILE A 141 28.36 27.10 -17.35
C ILE A 141 28.00 28.43 -18.02
N ALA A 142 27.67 29.46 -17.24
CA ALA A 142 27.33 30.78 -17.77
C ALA A 142 28.56 31.57 -18.28
N HIS A 143 29.77 31.14 -17.93
CA HIS A 143 31.04 31.78 -18.31
C HIS A 143 31.88 30.98 -19.31
N GLU A 144 31.32 29.89 -19.85
CA GLU A 144 31.87 29.11 -20.98
C GLU A 144 31.17 29.52 -22.29
#